data_AF-A0A0K8UGC3-F1
#
_entry.id   AF-A0A0K8UGC3-F1
#
_cell.length_a   1.000
_cell.length_b   1.000
_cell.length_c   1.000
_cell.angle_alpha   90.00
_cell.angle_beta   90.00
_cell.angle_gamma   90.00
#
_symmetry.space_group_name_H-M   'P 1'
#
loop_
_entity.id
_entity.type
_entity.pdbx_description
1 polymer ?
#
loop_
_entity_poly.entity_id
_entity_poly.type
_entity_poly.pdbx_seq_one_letter_code
_entity_poly.pdbx_strand_id
1 'polypeptide(L)'
;MALLSETGFFMSIDPEDDACVALRRKVTEHEICKIRCNAQREAEEDEEPKEEKGDLTEVEKNYVKKFQKFQDKKLRINKNDIKELEVAKDHGTLHEALLDRRSKMKADRYCK
;
A
#
# COMPACT_ATOMS: atom_id res chain seq x y z
N MET A 1 25.75 -6.21 -9.65
CA MET A 1 26.06 -4.77 -9.85
C MET A 1 27.57 -4.62 -9.75
N ALA A 2 28.20 -3.59 -10.35
CA ALA A 2 29.64 -3.36 -10.21
C ALA A 2 29.89 -1.92 -9.77
N LEU A 3 30.96 -1.69 -9.01
CA LEU A 3 31.34 -0.37 -8.50
C LEU A 3 32.45 0.20 -9.38
N LEU A 4 32.21 1.38 -9.99
CA LEU A 4 33.18 2.08 -10.82
C LEU A 4 33.93 3.12 -9.97
N SER A 5 35.26 3.10 -10.03
CA SER A 5 36.10 4.13 -9.41
C SER A 5 36.14 5.42 -10.25
N GLU A 6 36.60 6.51 -9.63
CA GLU A 6 36.88 7.76 -10.34
C GLU A 6 37.90 7.59 -11.48
N THR A 7 38.83 6.63 -11.34
CA THR A 7 39.85 6.32 -12.35
C THR A 7 39.30 5.60 -13.58
N GLY A 8 38.00 5.27 -13.61
CA GLY A 8 37.35 4.59 -14.74
C GLY A 8 37.60 3.09 -14.79
N PHE A 9 37.95 2.48 -13.64
CA PHE A 9 38.14 1.04 -13.49
C PHE A 9 37.15 0.49 -12.47
N PHE A 10 36.75 -0.77 -12.62
CA PHE A 10 35.83 -1.43 -11.70
C PHE A 10 36.60 -1.99 -10.50
N MET A 11 35.98 -1.89 -9.32
CA MET A 11 36.53 -2.43 -8.08
C MET A 11 36.34 -3.95 -8.02
N SER A 12 37.36 -4.65 -7.54
CA SER A 12 37.36 -6.10 -7.29
C SER A 12 38.22 -6.43 -6.05
N ILE A 13 38.11 -7.67 -5.58
CA ILE A 13 39.03 -8.23 -4.59
C ILE A 13 40.04 -9.10 -5.34
N ASP A 14 41.32 -8.90 -5.07
CA ASP A 14 42.39 -9.72 -5.62
C ASP A 14 42.39 -11.10 -4.93
N PRO A 15 42.33 -12.22 -5.68
CA PRO A 15 42.31 -13.56 -5.10
C PRO A 15 43.63 -14.00 -4.45
N GLU A 16 44.75 -13.30 -4.69
CA GLU A 16 46.05 -13.69 -4.13
C GLU A 16 46.29 -13.13 -2.72
N ASP A 17 45.90 -11.88 -2.47
CA ASP A 17 46.19 -11.17 -1.22
C ASP A 17 44.96 -10.52 -0.55
N ASP A 18 43.75 -10.78 -1.06
CA ASP A 18 42.49 -10.21 -0.62
C ASP A 18 42.46 -8.66 -0.65
N ALA A 19 43.34 -8.01 -1.42
CA ALA A 19 43.38 -6.56 -1.53
C ALA A 19 42.20 -6.01 -2.35
N CYS A 20 41.67 -4.87 -1.93
CA CYS A 20 40.70 -4.12 -2.72
C CYS A 20 41.40 -3.33 -3.83
N VAL A 21 41.15 -3.71 -5.08
CA VAL A 21 41.84 -3.16 -6.26
C VAL A 21 40.84 -2.64 -7.30
N ALA A 22 41.29 -1.76 -8.19
CA ALA A 22 40.49 -1.27 -9.32
C ALA A 22 41.34 -1.30 -10.60
N LEU A 23 41.46 -2.48 -11.21
CA LEU A 23 42.41 -2.74 -12.31
C LEU A 23 41.74 -2.92 -13.67
N ARG A 24 40.48 -3.35 -13.72
CA ARG A 24 39.81 -3.76 -14.97
C ARG A 24 38.77 -2.74 -15.42
N ARG A 25 38.76 -2.39 -16.71
CA ARG A 25 37.75 -1.50 -17.31
C ARG A 25 36.48 -2.22 -17.75
N LYS A 26 36.53 -3.55 -17.83
CA LYS A 26 35.38 -4.39 -18.19
C LYS A 26 34.99 -5.20 -16.96
N VAL A 27 33.68 -5.29 -16.73
CA VAL A 27 33.12 -6.10 -15.65
C VAL A 27 33.24 -7.57 -16.02
N THR A 28 33.85 -8.35 -15.15
CA THR A 28 33.83 -9.82 -15.14
C THR A 28 33.22 -10.28 -13.81
N GLU A 29 33.31 -11.58 -13.51
CA GLU A 29 32.68 -12.16 -12.31
C GLU A 29 33.21 -11.56 -11.00
N HIS A 30 34.48 -11.18 -10.96
CA HIS A 30 35.14 -10.63 -9.76
C HIS A 30 34.72 -9.20 -9.40
N GLU A 31 34.25 -8.42 -10.38
CA GLU A 31 33.79 -7.05 -10.19
C GLU A 31 32.29 -6.98 -9.83
N ILE A 32 31.58 -8.12 -9.90
CA ILE A 32 30.15 -8.19 -9.58
C ILE A 32 29.96 -8.31 -8.06
N CYS A 33 29.38 -7.28 -7.46
CA CYS A 33 28.98 -7.26 -6.07
C CYS A 33 27.45 -7.22 -5.89
N LYS A 34 27.02 -7.65 -4.69
CA LYS A 34 25.64 -7.55 -4.20
C LYS A 34 25.58 -6.45 -3.16
N ILE A 35 24.87 -5.36 -3.48
CA ILE A 35 24.66 -4.27 -2.53
C ILE A 35 23.56 -4.68 -1.55
N ARG A 36 23.82 -4.50 -0.26
CA ARG A 36 22.85 -4.66 0.82
C ARG A 36 22.77 -3.34 1.58
N CYS A 37 21.56 -2.89 1.91
CA CYS A 37 21.34 -1.73 2.76
C CYS A 37 20.74 -2.17 4.10
N ASN A 38 21.11 -1.46 5.16
CA ASN A 38 20.50 -1.60 6.50
C ASN A 38 19.70 -0.34 6.87
N ALA A 39 19.36 0.49 5.88
CA ALA A 39 18.49 1.63 6.10
C ALA A 39 17.10 1.12 6.51
N GLN A 40 16.45 1.83 7.43
CA GLN A 40 15.06 1.55 7.77
C GLN A 40 14.23 1.65 6.49
N ARG A 41 13.50 0.60 6.16
CA ARG A 41 12.55 0.66 5.05
C ARG A 41 11.49 1.67 5.43
N GLU A 42 11.30 2.68 4.59
CA GLU A 42 10.06 3.45 4.62
C GLU A 42 8.93 2.44 4.46
N ALA A 43 7.94 2.51 5.35
CA ALA A 43 6.78 1.63 5.24
C ALA A 43 6.23 1.79 3.83
N GLU A 44 6.06 0.69 3.11
CA GLU A 44 5.29 0.70 1.88
C GLU A 44 3.97 1.38 2.24
N GLU A 45 3.70 2.56 1.66
CA GLU A 45 2.35 3.10 1.74
C GLU A 45 1.49 2.06 1.06
N ASP A 46 0.73 1.27 1.84
CA ASP A 46 -0.20 0.32 1.24
C ASP A 46 -1.04 1.12 0.23
N GLU A 47 -1.05 0.68 -1.03
CA GLU A 47 -1.90 1.26 -2.07
C GLU A 47 -3.39 1.15 -1.71
N GLU A 48 -3.71 0.34 -0.69
CA GLU A 48 -5.04 0.23 -0.13
C GLU A 48 -5.51 1.57 0.46
N PRO A 49 -6.64 2.11 -0.03
CA PRO A 49 -7.23 3.32 0.50
C PRO A 49 -7.41 3.19 2.02
N LYS A 50 -7.09 4.25 2.78
CA LYS A 50 -7.36 4.31 4.23
C LYS A 50 -8.83 4.02 4.60
N GLU A 51 -9.73 4.11 3.62
CA GLU A 51 -11.15 3.76 3.74
C GLU A 51 -11.40 2.26 3.84
N GLU A 52 -10.48 1.42 3.36
CA GLU A 52 -10.56 -0.06 3.37
C GLU A 52 -9.69 -0.70 4.46
N LYS A 53 -8.85 0.11 5.14
CA LYS A 53 -8.05 -0.31 6.29
C LYS A 53 -8.91 -0.37 7.55
N GLY A 54 -9.16 -1.60 8.03
CA GLY A 54 -9.80 -1.88 9.33
C GLY A 54 -10.92 -2.90 9.25
N ASP A 55 -11.62 -3.09 10.38
CA ASP A 55 -12.81 -3.93 10.43
C ASP A 55 -13.93 -3.36 9.54
N LEU A 56 -14.76 -4.23 8.96
CA LEU A 56 -15.86 -3.83 8.07
C LEU A 56 -16.80 -2.79 8.69
N THR A 57 -16.91 -2.77 10.03
CA THR A 57 -17.69 -1.75 10.76
C THR A 57 -17.04 -0.37 10.76
N GLU A 58 -15.71 -0.29 10.73
CA GLU A 58 -14.95 0.95 10.65
C GLU A 58 -14.92 1.47 9.20
N VAL A 59 -14.81 0.57 8.23
CA VAL A 59 -14.97 0.87 6.80
C VAL A 59 -16.34 1.50 6.54
N GLU A 60 -17.43 0.90 7.05
CA GLU A 60 -18.78 1.47 6.92
C GLU A 60 -18.89 2.85 7.58
N LYS A 61 -18.32 3.04 8.79
CA LYS A 61 -18.31 4.33 9.48
C LYS A 61 -17.56 5.41 8.71
N ASN A 62 -16.36 5.08 8.19
CA ASN A 62 -15.52 6.00 7.42
C ASN A 62 -16.21 6.39 6.11
N TYR A 63 -16.81 5.42 5.43
CA TYR A 63 -17.58 5.63 4.20
C TYR A 63 -18.81 6.53 4.46
N VAL A 64 -19.61 6.24 5.49
CA VAL A 64 -20.78 7.07 5.85
C VAL A 64 -20.34 8.49 6.24
N LYS A 65 -19.23 8.65 6.98
CA LYS A 65 -18.71 9.96 7.40
C LYS A 65 -18.24 10.82 6.21
N LYS A 66 -17.64 10.21 5.19
CA LYS A 66 -17.19 10.91 3.96
C LYS A 66 -18.37 11.45 3.15
N PHE A 67 -19.48 10.72 3.09
CA PHE A 67 -20.60 11.05 2.19
C PHE A 67 -21.88 11.56 2.87
N GLN A 68 -21.96 11.57 4.20
CA GLN A 68 -23.08 12.16 4.94
C GLN A 68 -22.83 13.64 5.22
N LYS A 69 -23.62 14.53 4.61
CA LYS A 69 -23.62 15.96 4.98
C LYS A 69 -24.30 16.12 6.35
N PHE A 70 -23.53 16.46 7.37
CA PHE A 70 -24.00 16.68 8.73
C PHE A 70 -24.63 18.08 8.89
N GLN A 71 -25.91 18.22 8.61
CA GLN A 71 -26.67 19.37 9.14
C GLN A 71 -27.07 19.16 10.61
N ASP A 72 -27.30 17.90 11.03
CA ASP A 72 -27.85 17.58 12.37
C ASP A 72 -26.86 16.95 13.37
N LYS A 73 -25.55 16.92 13.08
CA LYS A 73 -24.47 16.34 13.94
C LYS A 73 -24.66 14.88 14.43
N LYS A 74 -25.71 14.17 14.01
CA LYS A 74 -26.00 12.78 14.41
C LYS A 74 -25.64 11.80 13.30
N LEU A 75 -24.68 10.91 13.56
CA LEU A 75 -24.31 9.81 12.68
C LEU A 75 -25.40 8.72 12.75
N ARG A 76 -25.92 8.29 11.60
CA ARG A 76 -26.85 7.14 11.51
C ARG A 76 -26.12 6.01 10.80
N ILE A 77 -25.74 5.00 11.56
CA ILE A 77 -25.13 3.75 11.04
C ILE A 77 -26.25 2.73 10.91
N ASN A 78 -26.18 1.87 9.88
CA ASN A 78 -27.08 0.74 9.76
C ASN A 78 -26.83 -0.27 10.89
N LYS A 79 -27.88 -0.88 11.44
CA LYS A 79 -27.80 -1.92 12.48
C LYS A 79 -27.85 -3.34 11.92
N ASN A 80 -27.88 -3.49 10.59
CA ASN A 80 -27.98 -4.79 9.92
C ASN A 80 -26.68 -5.59 10.03
N ASP A 81 -26.81 -6.93 9.98
CA ASP A 81 -25.72 -7.90 10.16
C ASP A 81 -24.57 -7.66 9.16
N ILE A 82 -23.31 -7.83 9.57
CA ILE A 82 -22.12 -7.46 8.77
C ILE A 82 -21.80 -8.51 7.71
N LYS A 83 -22.41 -9.70 7.80
CA LYS A 83 -22.18 -10.84 6.90
C LYS A 83 -22.36 -10.52 5.41
N GLU A 84 -23.30 -9.66 5.05
CA GLU A 84 -23.46 -9.25 3.64
C GLU A 84 -22.28 -8.41 3.14
N LEU A 85 -21.64 -7.62 4.02
CA LEU A 85 -20.44 -6.86 3.69
C LEU A 85 -19.19 -7.73 3.61
N GLU A 86 -19.12 -8.82 4.38
CA GLU A 86 -18.07 -9.84 4.26
C GLU A 86 -18.13 -10.49 2.88
N VAL A 87 -19.30 -10.98 2.49
CA VAL A 87 -19.54 -11.58 1.17
C VAL A 87 -19.25 -10.57 0.05
N ALA A 88 -19.69 -9.32 0.19
CA ALA A 88 -19.41 -8.26 -0.80
C ALA A 88 -17.93 -7.88 -0.88
N LYS A 89 -17.17 -7.98 0.21
CA LYS A 89 -15.71 -7.79 0.22
C LYS A 89 -15.02 -8.89 -0.58
N ASP A 90 -15.41 -10.15 -0.36
CA ASP A 90 -14.84 -11.30 -1.08
C ASP A 90 -15.18 -11.27 -2.58
N HIS A 91 -16.37 -10.77 -2.95
CA HIS A 91 -16.80 -10.63 -4.34
C HIS A 91 -16.35 -9.31 -5.02
N GLY A 92 -15.69 -8.40 -4.30
CA GLY A 92 -15.25 -7.10 -4.84
C GLY A 92 -16.38 -6.08 -5.09
N THR A 93 -17.59 -6.32 -4.56
CA THR A 93 -18.77 -5.43 -4.69
C THR A 93 -19.03 -4.61 -3.42
N LEU A 94 -18.04 -4.49 -2.53
CA LEU A 94 -18.15 -3.82 -1.23
C LEU A 94 -18.73 -2.40 -1.32
N HIS A 95 -18.27 -1.60 -2.29
CA HIS A 95 -18.73 -0.21 -2.45
C HIS A 95 -20.20 -0.10 -2.86
N GLU A 96 -20.68 -1.04 -3.69
CA GLU A 96 -22.09 -1.11 -4.10
C GLU A 96 -22.97 -1.51 -2.91
N ALA A 97 -22.56 -2.52 -2.15
CA ALA A 97 -23.28 -2.94 -0.95
C ALA A 97 -23.36 -1.84 0.13
N LEU A 98 -22.29 -1.05 0.31
CA LEU A 98 -22.27 0.11 1.21
C LEU A 98 -23.21 1.23 0.73
N LEU A 99 -23.29 1.47 -0.58
CA LEU A 99 -24.23 2.43 -1.16
C LEU A 99 -25.69 2.00 -0.96
N ASP A 100 -25.99 0.70 -1.15
CA ASP A 100 -27.33 0.14 -0.95
C ASP A 100 -27.80 0.17 0.50
N ARG A 101 -26.89 -0.06 1.45
CA ARG A 101 -27.19 0.14 2.87
C ARG A 101 -27.49 1.60 3.18
N ARG A 102 -26.76 2.53 2.54
CA ARG A 102 -26.99 3.96 2.72
C ARG A 102 -28.31 4.42 2.12
N SER A 103 -28.65 3.95 0.91
CA SER A 103 -29.88 4.33 0.20
C SER A 103 -31.11 3.93 1.01
N LYS A 104 -31.10 2.73 1.61
CA LYS A 104 -32.17 2.25 2.51
C LYS A 104 -32.32 3.08 3.80
N MET A 105 -31.26 3.75 4.26
CA MET A 105 -31.22 4.49 5.53
C MET A 105 -31.50 5.99 5.38
N LYS A 106 -31.42 6.54 4.17
CA LYS A 106 -31.79 7.93 3.90
C LYS A 106 -33.25 8.01 3.43
N ALA A 107 -34.00 8.96 3.96
CA ALA A 107 -35.04 9.62 3.18
C ALA A 107 -34.32 10.56 2.19
N ASP A 108 -33.68 10.00 1.15
CA ASP A 108 -32.84 10.81 0.26
C ASP A 108 -33.76 11.65 -0.63
N ARG A 109 -33.76 12.97 -0.44
CA ARG A 109 -34.52 13.94 -1.27
C ARG A 109 -34.11 13.86 -2.76
N TYR A 110 -32.98 13.21 -3.06
CA TYR A 110 -32.41 13.02 -4.40
C TYR A 110 -32.42 11.56 -4.89
N CYS A 111 -32.96 10.61 -4.13
CA CYS A 111 -33.29 9.29 -4.67
C CYS A 111 -34.76 9.31 -5.10
N LYS A 112 -34.98 9.81 -6.32
CA LYS A 112 -36.14 9.49 -7.15
C LYS A 112 -35.67 8.63 -8.31
#